data_AF-A0A8B9XYX9-F1
#
_entry.id   AF-A0A8B9XYX9-F1
#
_cell.length_a   1.000
_cell.length_b   1.000
_cell.length_c   1.000
_cell.angle_alpha   90.00
_cell.angle_beta   90.00
_cell.angle_gamma   90.00
#
_symmetry.space_group_name_H-M   'P 1'
#
loop_
_entity.id
_entity.type
_entity.pdbx_description
1 polymer ?
#
loop_
_entity_poly.entity_id
_entity_poly.type
_entity_poly.pdbx_seq_one_letter_code
_entity_poly.pdbx_strand_id
1 'polypeptide(L)'
;MVSVTRAVFGDLPLGAGTVEKFQLQSDQLRVDIISWGCTITALEVKDRQGRASDVVLGFDELEGEIASVQGTAFDLRKPVELGKHLQEFHVNGFDHNFCLKGSKEKRFCAQVHHAGSGRVLEVYTTQPGVQFYTGNFLDGTLKGKSGAGYPKHSGFCLETQSWPDAVNQPHFPPVLLKPGEEYDHTTWFKFSVA
;
A
#
# COMPACT_ATOMS: atom_id res chain seq x y z
N MET A 1 3.00 -8.95 -30.81
CA MET A 1 1.58 -9.34 -31.11
C MET A 1 0.77 -9.08 -29.85
N VAL A 2 -0.48 -8.60 -29.94
CA VAL A 2 -1.31 -8.37 -28.75
C VAL A 2 -2.19 -9.59 -28.50
N SER A 3 -2.15 -10.15 -27.30
CA SER A 3 -3.04 -11.23 -26.85
C SER A 3 -3.94 -10.77 -25.71
N VAL A 4 -5.12 -11.37 -25.61
CA VAL A 4 -6.06 -11.16 -24.51
C VAL A 4 -6.51 -12.51 -23.99
N THR A 5 -6.37 -12.73 -22.69
CA THR A 5 -6.87 -13.92 -21.99
C THR A 5 -7.86 -13.50 -20.90
N ARG A 6 -8.86 -14.35 -20.64
CA ARG A 6 -9.90 -14.11 -19.63
C ARG A 6 -9.94 -15.26 -18.64
N ALA A 7 -10.09 -14.94 -17.36
CA ALA A 7 -10.28 -15.90 -16.28
C ALA A 7 -11.29 -15.35 -15.24
N VAL A 8 -11.86 -16.23 -14.43
CA VAL A 8 -12.61 -15.80 -13.24
C VAL A 8 -11.61 -15.24 -12.23
N PHE A 9 -11.91 -14.05 -11.69
CA PHE A 9 -11.10 -13.42 -10.64
C PHE A 9 -11.67 -13.71 -9.25
N GLY A 10 -12.98 -13.61 -9.09
CA GLY A 10 -13.68 -13.86 -7.83
C GLY A 10 -15.17 -13.61 -7.98
N ASP A 11 -15.94 -13.74 -6.91
CA ASP A 11 -17.38 -13.48 -6.89
C ASP A 11 -17.69 -12.27 -6.02
N LEU A 12 -18.57 -11.39 -6.50
CA LEU A 12 -19.02 -10.23 -5.73
C LEU A 12 -19.77 -10.67 -4.46
N PRO A 13 -19.67 -9.88 -3.37
CA PRO A 13 -20.41 -10.15 -2.15
C PRO A 13 -21.91 -10.34 -2.39
N LEU A 14 -22.54 -11.16 -1.54
CA LEU A 14 -23.99 -11.41 -1.55
C LEU A 14 -24.52 -12.00 -2.88
N GLY A 15 -23.66 -12.65 -3.67
CA GLY A 15 -24.06 -13.29 -4.92
C GLY A 15 -24.38 -12.30 -6.04
N ALA A 16 -23.81 -11.10 -5.99
CA ALA A 16 -24.07 -10.04 -6.96
C ALA A 16 -23.43 -10.27 -8.35
N GLY A 17 -22.76 -11.41 -8.56
CA GLY A 17 -22.22 -11.86 -9.85
C GLY A 17 -20.73 -12.19 -9.78
N THR A 18 -20.19 -12.69 -10.88
CA THR A 18 -18.77 -13.08 -11.00
C THR A 18 -17.94 -11.94 -11.59
N VAL A 19 -16.80 -11.66 -10.97
CA VAL A 19 -15.78 -10.74 -11.46
C VAL A 19 -14.77 -11.50 -12.32
N GLU A 20 -14.39 -10.91 -13.43
CA GLU A 20 -13.53 -11.53 -14.43
C GLU A 20 -12.26 -10.72 -14.61
N LYS A 21 -11.13 -11.41 -14.74
CA LYS A 21 -9.86 -10.80 -15.08
C LYS A 21 -9.58 -10.94 -16.56
N PHE A 22 -9.26 -9.82 -17.19
CA PHE A 22 -8.75 -9.70 -18.54
C PHE A 22 -7.27 -9.38 -18.45
N GLN A 23 -6.42 -10.29 -18.92
CA GLN A 23 -4.99 -10.04 -19.08
C GLN A 23 -4.72 -9.70 -20.53
N LEU A 24 -4.25 -8.48 -20.78
CA LEU A 24 -3.83 -8.01 -22.09
C LEU A 24 -2.30 -8.00 -22.11
N GLN A 25 -1.70 -8.63 -23.12
CA GLN A 25 -0.25 -8.73 -23.22
C GLN A 25 0.24 -8.32 -24.60
N SER A 26 1.36 -7.60 -24.62
CA SER A 26 2.12 -7.22 -25.80
C SER A 26 3.62 -7.44 -25.55
N ASP A 27 4.44 -7.11 -26.55
CA ASP A 27 5.90 -7.19 -26.42
C ASP A 27 6.47 -6.13 -25.45
N GLN A 28 5.70 -5.09 -25.11
CA GLN A 28 6.15 -3.97 -24.27
C GLN A 28 5.56 -3.98 -22.85
N LEU A 29 4.34 -4.49 -22.70
CA LEU A 29 3.63 -4.49 -21.42
C LEU A 29 2.70 -5.68 -21.27
N ARG A 30 2.39 -6.01 -20.02
CA ARG A 30 1.27 -6.86 -19.60
C ARG A 30 0.40 -6.07 -18.65
N VAL A 31 -0.91 -6.09 -18.84
CA VAL A 31 -1.87 -5.44 -17.95
C VAL A 31 -2.98 -6.42 -17.59
N ASP A 32 -3.27 -6.55 -16.31
CA ASP A 32 -4.40 -7.28 -15.77
C ASP A 32 -5.48 -6.28 -15.37
N ILE A 33 -6.70 -6.49 -15.86
CA ILE A 33 -7.87 -5.63 -15.63
C ILE A 33 -9.03 -6.50 -15.15
N ILE A 34 -9.67 -6.15 -14.05
CA ILE A 34 -10.87 -6.84 -13.61
C ILE A 34 -12.14 -6.14 -14.08
N SER A 35 -13.21 -6.90 -14.34
CA SER A 35 -14.51 -6.38 -14.80
C SER A 35 -15.20 -5.51 -13.75
N TRP A 36 -14.80 -5.64 -12.49
CA TRP A 36 -15.29 -4.79 -11.40
C TRP A 36 -14.55 -3.46 -11.41
N GLY A 37 -15.29 -2.37 -11.68
CA GLY A 37 -14.72 -1.02 -11.73
C GLY A 37 -13.76 -0.75 -12.89
N CYS A 38 -13.51 -1.74 -13.78
CA CYS A 38 -12.42 -1.69 -14.77
C CYS A 38 -11.05 -1.47 -14.09
N THR A 39 -10.86 -2.06 -12.91
CA THR A 39 -9.66 -1.85 -12.10
C THR A 39 -8.47 -2.57 -12.73
N ILE A 40 -7.37 -1.84 -12.94
CA ILE A 40 -6.08 -2.44 -13.28
C ILE A 40 -5.52 -3.07 -12.01
N THR A 41 -5.34 -4.39 -11.99
CA THR A 41 -4.79 -5.12 -10.85
C THR A 41 -3.30 -5.42 -11.00
N ALA A 42 -2.75 -5.38 -12.22
CA ALA A 42 -1.31 -5.43 -12.45
C ALA A 42 -0.97 -4.67 -13.73
N LEU A 43 0.18 -4.00 -13.76
CA LEU A 43 0.74 -3.41 -14.98
C LEU A 43 2.23 -3.66 -14.98
N GLU A 44 2.66 -4.71 -15.67
CA GLU A 44 4.08 -4.94 -15.92
C GLU A 44 4.54 -4.17 -17.14
N VAL A 45 5.46 -3.24 -16.92
CA VAL A 45 6.10 -2.45 -18.00
C VAL A 45 7.60 -2.60 -17.92
N LYS A 46 8.25 -2.58 -19.09
CA LYS A 46 9.71 -2.63 -19.19
C LYS A 46 10.33 -1.28 -18.81
N ASP A 47 11.35 -1.30 -17.96
CA ASP A 47 12.19 -0.14 -17.68
C ASP A 47 13.11 0.20 -18.86
N ARG A 48 13.92 1.26 -18.73
CA ARG A 48 14.90 1.68 -19.76
C ARG A 48 15.94 0.61 -20.09
N GLN A 49 16.11 -0.39 -19.23
CA GLN A 49 17.04 -1.51 -19.41
C GLN A 49 16.34 -2.77 -19.92
N GLY A 50 15.04 -2.69 -20.22
CA GLY A 50 14.22 -3.80 -20.72
C GLY A 50 13.69 -4.74 -19.65
N ARG A 51 13.89 -4.44 -18.36
CA ARG A 51 13.41 -5.27 -17.24
C ARG A 51 11.95 -4.95 -16.94
N ALA A 52 11.08 -5.95 -16.97
CA ALA A 52 9.67 -5.77 -16.64
C ALA A 52 9.48 -5.74 -15.11
N SER A 53 8.66 -4.81 -14.62
CA SER A 53 8.21 -4.79 -13.22
C SER A 53 6.76 -4.35 -13.18
N ASP A 54 5.99 -4.90 -12.25
CA ASP A 54 4.67 -4.39 -11.94
C ASP A 54 4.81 -2.99 -11.32
N VAL A 55 4.05 -2.04 -11.85
CA VAL A 55 4.00 -0.65 -11.37
C VAL A 55 2.67 -0.29 -10.72
N VAL A 56 1.76 -1.26 -10.58
CA VAL A 56 0.47 -1.10 -9.91
C VAL A 56 0.48 -1.91 -8.61
N LEU A 57 0.01 -1.29 -7.52
CA LEU A 57 -0.23 -1.97 -6.25
C LEU A 57 -1.68 -2.48 -6.24
N GLY A 58 -1.96 -3.50 -7.06
CA GLY A 58 -3.28 -4.12 -7.11
C GLY A 58 -3.52 -5.11 -5.98
N PHE A 59 -4.78 -5.51 -5.83
CA PHE A 59 -5.18 -6.55 -4.87
C PHE A 59 -5.24 -7.90 -5.57
N ASP A 60 -4.72 -8.94 -4.91
CA ASP A 60 -4.81 -10.32 -5.40
C ASP A 60 -6.20 -10.92 -5.18
N GLU A 61 -6.97 -10.39 -4.22
CA GLU A 61 -8.29 -10.89 -3.80
C GLU A 61 -9.33 -9.75 -3.75
N LEU A 62 -10.61 -10.11 -3.69
CA LEU A 62 -11.74 -9.16 -3.83
C LEU A 62 -12.22 -8.57 -2.49
N GLU A 63 -11.87 -9.20 -1.36
CA GLU A 63 -12.43 -8.87 -0.05
C GLU A 63 -11.67 -7.75 0.67
N GLY A 64 -12.40 -6.71 1.10
CA GLY A 64 -11.88 -5.64 1.96
C GLY A 64 -12.21 -5.85 3.43
N GLU A 65 -11.61 -6.85 4.09
CA GLU A 65 -11.82 -7.10 5.52
C GLU A 65 -11.04 -6.12 6.40
N ILE A 66 -11.70 -5.61 7.46
CA ILE A 66 -11.06 -4.78 8.50
C ILE A 66 -10.77 -5.67 9.70
N ALA A 67 -9.49 -5.98 9.92
CA ALA A 67 -9.06 -6.80 11.06
C ALA A 67 -8.64 -5.95 12.26
N SER A 68 -8.92 -6.45 13.48
CA SER A 68 -8.39 -5.86 14.70
C SER A 68 -6.89 -6.12 14.81
N VAL A 69 -6.11 -5.09 15.15
CA VAL A 69 -4.68 -5.24 15.43
C VAL A 69 -4.39 -5.85 16.80
N GLN A 70 -5.36 -5.85 17.72
CA GLN A 70 -5.12 -6.21 19.12
C GLN A 70 -4.62 -7.65 19.25
N GLY A 71 -3.45 -7.82 19.89
CA GLY A 71 -2.85 -9.14 20.13
C GLY A 71 -2.21 -9.77 18.89
N THR A 72 -2.03 -9.02 17.80
CA THR A 72 -1.38 -9.48 16.57
C THR A 72 -0.07 -8.76 16.32
N ALA A 73 0.68 -9.21 15.31
CA ALA A 73 1.89 -8.53 14.82
C ALA A 73 1.64 -7.08 14.38
N PHE A 74 0.38 -6.73 14.10
CA PHE A 74 -0.04 -5.41 13.66
C PHE A 74 -0.33 -4.45 14.83
N ASP A 75 -0.19 -4.88 16.09
CA ASP A 75 -0.36 -3.98 17.23
C ASP A 75 0.86 -3.06 17.44
N LEU A 76 0.98 -2.05 16.60
CA LEU A 76 2.07 -1.05 16.66
C LEU A 76 1.70 0.17 17.51
N ARG A 77 0.65 0.08 18.34
CA ARG A 77 0.18 1.19 19.20
C ARG A 77 1.16 1.51 20.33
N LYS A 78 2.02 0.56 20.68
CA LYS A 78 3.18 0.75 21.56
C LYS A 78 4.46 0.67 20.71
N PRO A 79 5.51 1.45 21.04
CA PRO A 79 6.77 1.36 20.32
C PRO A 79 7.36 -0.05 20.39
N VAL A 80 7.79 -0.55 19.24
CA VAL A 80 8.51 -1.83 19.10
C VAL A 80 9.78 -1.62 18.28
N GLU A 81 10.78 -2.47 18.51
CA GLU A 81 11.94 -2.54 17.62
C GLU A 81 11.55 -3.40 16.40
N LEU A 82 11.42 -2.76 15.23
CA LEU A 82 10.81 -3.38 14.05
C LEU A 82 11.42 -4.75 13.69
N GLY A 83 12.76 -4.87 13.68
CA GLY A 83 13.42 -6.13 13.36
C GLY A 83 13.09 -7.27 14.33
N LYS A 84 13.12 -7.02 15.64
CA LYS A 84 12.74 -8.01 16.67
C LYS A 84 11.28 -8.37 16.58
N HIS A 85 10.42 -7.38 16.36
CA HIS A 85 8.97 -7.58 16.25
C HIS A 85 8.61 -8.45 15.05
N LEU A 86 9.23 -8.19 13.88
CA LEU A 86 9.04 -9.02 12.69
C LEU A 86 9.48 -10.47 12.93
N GLN A 87 10.63 -10.65 13.61
CA GLN A 87 11.15 -11.96 13.97
C GLN A 87 10.24 -12.72 14.94
N GLU A 88 9.78 -12.06 16.01
CA GLU A 88 8.91 -12.66 17.05
C GLU A 88 7.60 -13.19 16.46
N PHE A 89 6.97 -12.39 15.61
CA PHE A 89 5.71 -12.75 14.98
C PHE A 89 5.86 -13.55 13.67
N HIS A 90 7.10 -13.88 13.27
CA HIS A 90 7.40 -14.62 12.04
C HIS A 90 6.77 -13.99 10.79
N VAL A 91 6.76 -12.66 10.72
CA VAL A 91 6.25 -11.89 9.59
C VAL A 91 7.41 -11.35 8.75
N ASN A 92 7.27 -11.45 7.42
CA ASN A 92 8.32 -11.04 6.48
C ASN A 92 8.52 -9.51 6.44
N GLY A 93 7.52 -8.74 6.85
CA GLY A 93 7.46 -7.29 6.72
C GLY A 93 6.00 -6.83 6.72
N PHE A 94 5.79 -5.53 6.62
CA PHE A 94 4.47 -4.95 6.42
C PHE A 94 4.33 -4.45 4.98
N ASP A 95 3.16 -4.67 4.41
CA ASP A 95 2.63 -3.96 3.25
C ASP A 95 1.11 -3.81 3.42
N HIS A 96 0.72 -3.07 4.47
CA HIS A 96 -0.68 -3.03 4.89
C HIS A 96 -1.12 -1.60 5.20
N ASN A 97 -2.39 -1.33 4.94
CA ASN A 97 -3.06 -0.11 5.39
C ASN A 97 -3.46 -0.25 6.86
N PHE A 98 -2.95 0.62 7.70
CA PHE A 98 -3.39 0.77 9.08
C PHE A 98 -4.55 1.77 9.14
N CYS A 99 -5.69 1.30 9.63
CA CYS A 99 -6.88 2.13 9.81
C CYS A 99 -6.66 3.12 10.96
N LEU A 100 -6.56 4.41 10.64
CA LEU A 100 -6.48 5.47 11.64
C LEU A 100 -7.88 5.82 12.14
N LYS A 101 -7.98 6.22 13.41
CA LYS A 101 -9.27 6.69 13.95
C LYS A 101 -9.77 7.90 13.14
N GLY A 102 -10.94 7.75 12.53
CA GLY A 102 -11.48 8.70 11.56
C GLY A 102 -11.67 10.11 12.12
N SER A 103 -11.10 11.09 11.42
CA SER A 103 -11.32 12.54 11.62
C SER A 103 -10.91 13.26 10.34
N LYS A 104 -11.47 14.44 10.06
CA LYS A 104 -10.94 15.35 9.02
C LYS A 104 -9.84 16.26 9.55
N GLU A 105 -9.70 16.36 10.88
CA GLU A 105 -8.68 17.16 11.54
C GLU A 105 -7.31 16.49 11.54
N LYS A 106 -6.27 17.33 11.69
CA LYS A 106 -4.89 16.87 11.93
C LYS A 106 -4.86 15.93 13.14
N ARG A 107 -4.30 14.74 12.95
CA ARG A 107 -4.09 13.75 14.02
C ARG A 107 -2.72 13.10 13.92
N PHE A 108 -2.28 12.53 15.04
CA PHE A 108 -1.12 11.66 15.07
C PHE A 108 -1.37 10.40 14.21
N CYS A 109 -0.39 10.05 13.39
CA CYS A 109 -0.41 8.87 12.52
C CYS A 109 0.58 7.82 13.02
N ALA A 110 1.86 8.19 13.11
CA ALA A 110 2.93 7.27 13.47
C ALA A 110 4.13 8.04 14.03
N GLN A 111 5.00 7.33 14.74
CA GLN A 111 6.31 7.81 15.15
C GLN A 111 7.36 6.75 14.82
N VAL A 112 8.46 7.18 14.20
CA VAL A 112 9.64 6.35 13.98
C VAL A 112 10.81 6.98 14.70
N HIS A 113 11.51 6.17 15.49
CA HIS A 113 12.70 6.61 16.23
C HIS A 113 13.86 5.66 15.92
N HIS A 114 15.00 6.23 15.55
CA HIS A 114 16.26 5.51 15.42
C HIS A 114 17.22 5.97 16.52
N ALA A 115 17.28 5.19 17.61
CA ALA A 115 18.08 5.49 18.79
C ALA A 115 19.56 5.69 18.48
N GLY A 116 20.12 4.92 17.53
CA GLY A 116 21.53 5.02 17.16
C GLY A 116 21.94 6.38 16.58
N SER A 117 20.99 7.16 16.04
CA SER A 117 21.25 8.54 15.59
C SER A 117 20.45 9.59 16.35
N GLY A 118 19.63 9.19 17.32
CA GLY A 118 18.63 10.04 18.00
C GLY A 118 17.56 10.64 17.09
N ARG A 119 17.44 10.21 15.83
CA ARG A 119 16.52 10.85 14.86
C ARG A 119 15.10 10.36 15.12
N VAL A 120 14.17 11.30 15.17
CA VAL A 120 12.74 11.01 15.29
C VAL A 120 12.00 11.61 14.10
N LEU A 121 11.09 10.83 13.54
CA LEU A 121 10.08 11.25 12.58
C LEU A 121 8.71 11.01 13.20
N GLU A 122 7.96 12.08 13.45
CA GLU A 122 6.53 12.00 13.74
C GLU A 122 5.74 12.34 12.48
N VAL A 123 4.72 11.53 12.18
CA VAL A 123 3.80 11.76 11.08
C VAL A 123 2.44 12.15 11.64
N TYR A 124 1.88 13.22 11.11
CA TYR A 124 0.49 13.63 11.35
C TYR A 124 -0.23 13.71 10.02
N THR A 125 -1.55 13.48 10.00
CA THR A 125 -2.32 13.54 8.75
C THR A 125 -3.80 13.84 8.99
N THR A 126 -4.51 14.21 7.93
CA THR A 126 -5.98 14.23 7.86
C THR A 126 -6.56 12.94 7.25
N GLN A 127 -5.73 12.11 6.60
CA GLN A 127 -6.12 10.89 5.87
C GLN A 127 -6.54 9.72 6.78
N PRO A 128 -7.58 8.93 6.44
CA PRO A 128 -8.15 7.90 7.32
C PRO A 128 -7.29 6.64 7.44
N GLY A 129 -6.24 6.48 6.65
CA GLY A 129 -5.32 5.36 6.71
C GLY A 129 -3.87 5.76 6.48
N VAL A 130 -2.98 4.82 6.73
CA VAL A 130 -1.58 4.88 6.34
C VAL A 130 -1.12 3.52 5.84
N GLN A 131 -0.64 3.44 4.61
CA GLN A 131 0.09 2.27 4.14
C GLN A 131 1.45 2.28 4.83
N PHE A 132 1.74 1.23 5.60
CA PHE A 132 3.07 0.98 6.13
C PHE A 132 3.72 -0.15 5.35
N TYR A 133 4.63 0.22 4.44
CA TYR A 133 5.37 -0.71 3.61
C TYR A 133 6.84 -0.74 4.02
N THR A 134 7.37 -1.93 4.34
CA THR A 134 8.75 -2.09 4.83
C THR A 134 9.75 -2.44 3.73
N GLY A 135 9.52 -2.04 2.47
CA GLY A 135 10.52 -2.22 1.40
C GLY A 135 10.79 -3.69 1.06
N ASN A 136 9.75 -4.53 1.10
CA ASN A 136 9.86 -5.99 1.05
C ASN A 136 10.38 -6.53 -0.29
N PHE A 137 10.08 -5.82 -1.39
CA PHE A 137 10.41 -6.23 -2.76
C PHE A 137 11.65 -5.54 -3.31
N LEU A 138 12.30 -4.70 -2.52
CA LEU A 138 13.60 -4.15 -2.88
C LEU A 138 14.64 -5.27 -2.92
N ASP A 139 15.40 -5.38 -4.00
CA ASP A 139 16.33 -6.49 -4.25
C ASP A 139 17.81 -6.05 -4.23
N GLY A 140 18.07 -4.76 -4.03
CA GLY A 140 19.43 -4.21 -4.01
C GLY A 140 20.03 -3.94 -5.39
N THR A 141 19.31 -4.22 -6.49
CA THR A 141 19.84 -4.05 -7.85
C THR A 141 19.76 -2.60 -8.34
N LEU A 142 18.95 -1.77 -7.69
CA LEU A 142 18.85 -0.35 -8.02
C LEU A 142 20.11 0.41 -7.58
N LYS A 143 20.66 1.19 -8.51
CA LYS A 143 21.76 2.13 -8.25
C LYS A 143 21.20 3.44 -7.70
N GLY A 144 21.24 3.56 -6.38
CA GLY A 144 20.77 4.71 -5.62
C GLY A 144 21.75 5.88 -5.57
N LYS A 145 21.40 6.86 -4.74
CA LYS A 145 22.22 8.06 -4.51
C LYS A 145 23.57 7.67 -3.91
N SER A 146 24.63 8.34 -4.35
CA SER A 146 26.01 8.09 -3.90
C SER A 146 26.46 6.63 -4.05
N GLY A 147 25.90 5.91 -5.03
CA GLY A 147 26.23 4.50 -5.28
C GLY A 147 25.60 3.51 -4.30
N ALA A 148 24.69 3.95 -3.42
CA ALA A 148 23.98 3.04 -2.51
C ALA A 148 23.13 2.03 -3.28
N GLY A 149 23.20 0.75 -2.89
CA GLY A 149 22.16 -0.22 -3.22
C GLY A 149 20.98 -0.08 -2.26
N TYR A 150 19.78 -0.43 -2.71
CA TYR A 150 18.59 -0.47 -1.87
C TYR A 150 18.11 -1.92 -1.71
N PRO A 151 18.68 -2.70 -0.79
CA PRO A 151 18.25 -4.08 -0.55
C PRO A 151 16.91 -4.13 0.18
N LYS A 152 16.36 -5.33 0.30
CA LYS A 152 15.16 -5.63 1.08
C LYS A 152 15.24 -5.00 2.47
N HIS A 153 14.18 -4.31 2.88
CA HIS A 153 14.08 -3.57 4.15
C HIS A 153 15.06 -2.41 4.36
N SER A 154 15.77 -1.95 3.33
CA SER A 154 16.65 -0.77 3.44
C SER A 154 15.90 0.56 3.64
N GLY A 155 14.58 0.56 3.46
CA GLY A 155 13.71 1.69 3.70
C GLY A 155 12.28 1.24 4.01
N PHE A 156 11.46 2.20 4.42
CA PHE A 156 10.03 2.02 4.64
C PHE A 156 9.27 3.25 4.13
N CYS A 157 7.99 3.07 3.86
CA CYS A 157 7.04 4.12 3.48
C CYS A 157 5.96 4.29 4.55
N LEU A 158 5.49 5.52 4.73
CA LEU A 158 4.31 5.87 5.52
C LEU A 158 3.38 6.70 4.64
N GLU A 159 2.61 6.02 3.81
CA GLU A 159 1.79 6.62 2.76
C GLU A 159 0.42 6.91 3.34
N THR A 160 0.22 8.15 3.82
CA THR A 160 -1.06 8.57 4.38
C THR A 160 -2.09 8.71 3.27
N GLN A 161 -3.19 7.98 3.33
CA GLN A 161 -4.15 7.85 2.24
C GLN A 161 -5.54 7.43 2.71
N SER A 162 -6.50 7.38 1.78
CA SER A 162 -7.73 6.61 2.01
C SER A 162 -7.43 5.12 1.99
N TRP A 163 -8.36 4.29 2.47
CA TRP A 163 -8.14 2.86 2.49
C TRP A 163 -8.07 2.33 1.05
N PRO A 164 -7.11 1.46 0.74
CA PRO A 164 -7.05 0.87 -0.57
C PRO A 164 -8.34 0.12 -0.92
N ASP A 165 -8.65 0.03 -2.21
CA ASP A 165 -9.87 -0.57 -2.75
C ASP A 165 -11.19 0.06 -2.26
N ALA A 166 -11.17 1.21 -1.58
CA ALA A 166 -12.38 1.86 -1.06
C ALA A 166 -13.41 2.28 -2.13
N VAL A 167 -13.03 2.36 -3.42
CA VAL A 167 -13.97 2.58 -4.53
C VAL A 167 -14.92 1.40 -4.73
N ASN A 168 -14.46 0.22 -4.35
CA ASN A 168 -15.13 -1.06 -4.51
C ASN A 168 -15.70 -1.60 -3.18
N GLN A 169 -15.18 -1.16 -2.04
CA GLN A 169 -15.63 -1.56 -0.70
C GLN A 169 -16.57 -0.49 -0.10
N PRO A 170 -17.91 -0.63 -0.21
CA PRO A 170 -18.85 0.43 0.18
C PRO A 170 -18.85 0.77 1.68
N HIS A 171 -18.32 -0.11 2.54
CA HIS A 171 -18.16 0.13 3.98
C HIS A 171 -16.85 0.85 4.33
N PHE A 172 -15.96 1.09 3.37
CA PHE A 172 -14.74 1.88 3.57
C PHE A 172 -15.01 3.39 3.49
N PRO A 173 -14.08 4.25 3.97
CA PRO A 173 -14.21 5.69 3.83
C PRO A 173 -14.42 6.09 2.35
N PRO A 174 -15.34 7.03 2.07
CA PRO A 174 -15.65 7.41 0.70
C PRO A 174 -14.44 8.04 0.01
N VAL A 175 -14.21 7.66 -1.25
CA VAL A 175 -13.10 8.13 -2.09
C VAL A 175 -13.54 8.88 -3.35
N LEU A 176 -14.85 8.95 -3.61
CA LEU A 176 -15.38 9.70 -4.74
C LEU A 176 -15.41 11.20 -4.44
N LEU A 177 -14.86 11.99 -5.36
CA LEU A 177 -15.00 13.44 -5.40
C LEU A 177 -16.01 13.81 -6.49
N LYS A 178 -17.08 14.52 -6.13
CA LYS A 178 -18.11 14.96 -7.08
C LYS A 178 -17.81 16.36 -7.64
N PRO A 179 -18.38 16.73 -8.81
CA PRO A 179 -18.27 18.09 -9.31
C PRO A 179 -18.74 19.12 -8.28
N GLY A 180 -17.91 20.14 -8.03
CA GLY A 180 -18.19 21.20 -7.05
C GLY A 180 -17.74 20.89 -5.62
N GLU A 181 -17.29 19.66 -5.34
CA GLU A 181 -16.63 19.33 -4.06
C GLU A 181 -15.13 19.65 -4.11
N GLU A 182 -14.54 19.88 -2.95
CA GLU A 182 -13.10 20.10 -2.78
C GLU A 182 -12.45 18.88 -2.13
N TYR A 183 -11.35 18.41 -2.72
CA TYR A 183 -10.49 17.39 -2.13
C TYR A 183 -9.31 18.08 -1.45
N ASP A 184 -9.31 18.08 -0.12
CA ASP A 184 -8.26 18.68 0.68
C ASP A 184 -7.79 17.73 1.79
N HIS A 185 -6.51 17.38 1.73
CA HIS A 185 -5.85 16.56 2.73
C HIS A 185 -4.40 17.00 2.90
N THR A 186 -3.93 16.96 4.14
CA THR A 186 -2.57 17.37 4.48
C THR A 186 -1.87 16.30 5.34
N THR A 187 -0.58 16.13 5.10
CA THR A 187 0.32 15.29 5.90
C THR A 187 1.53 16.10 6.34
N TRP A 188 1.89 15.96 7.61
CA TRP A 188 3.02 16.66 8.22
C TRP A 188 4.07 15.64 8.65
N PHE A 189 5.28 15.78 8.10
CA PHE A 189 6.47 15.05 8.52
C PHE A 189 7.30 15.94 9.45
N LYS A 190 7.19 15.70 10.76
CA LYS A 190 7.88 16.48 11.79
C LYS A 190 9.13 15.72 12.22
N PHE A 191 10.28 16.29 11.89
CA PHE A 191 11.58 15.76 12.31
C PHE A 191 12.00 16.41 13.63
N SER A 192 12.55 15.59 14.53
CA SER A 192 13.13 16.04 15.80
C SER A 192 14.29 15.10 16.21
N VAL A 193 14.85 15.37 17.40
CA VAL A 193 15.90 14.57 18.01
C VAL A 193 15.48 14.19 19.43
N ALA A 194 15.76 12.95 19.83
CA ALA A 194 15.50 12.42 21.17
C ALA A 194 16.65 11.51 21.64
#